data_AF-A0A7V8NBR7-F1
#
_entry.id   AF-A0A7V8NBR7-F1
#
_cell.length_a   1.000
_cell.length_b   1.000
_cell.length_c   1.000
_cell.angle_alpha   90.00
_cell.angle_beta   90.00
_cell.angle_gamma   90.00
#
_symmetry.space_group_name_H-M   'P 1'
#
loop_
_entity.id
_entity.type
_entity.pdbx_description
1 polymer ?
#
loop_
_entity_poly.entity_id
_entity_poly.type
_entity_poly.pdbx_seq_one_letter_code
_entity_poly.pdbx_strand_id
1 'polypeptide(L)'
;MNDSPGRASSGSSESGADRPSGNPEGGDAPRGERPAPAAQPGPNWSPDQPPPARTPGWGTAGPRPGGPGRGPGGGGSAPQPGVVPLRPLSVGELVGGAFRTARTHWRTVLGLTFAVALVTELVSLLVARYWLDGDGLNALQDNPEPTSEELVTALRSSISALAADSVVILIGNVLITALLTIIVGRAVLGRRVTPGEAWHDGRRHLSRVLGLTLLLGLIIIGAVVACVVPGAAMMAAGSDEGGASLILLGSAVGIVLAVWLWIRFCLAAPALVLERQGVVAALRRSAKLVENAWWRTFGVQLVALAVVLIVGVLAQLPTSLIAAAVGVEPPEDAGLGGSLDTSWSYLIVTGIGGVLSSTVALPITAGITTLLYLDQRIRRESLDLELARAAGVPGYGEDGPATPPTRR
;
A
#
# COMPACT_ATOMS: atom_id res chain seq x y z
N MET A 1 -58.83 -1.17 52.50
CA MET A 1 -57.89 -2.17 51.95
C MET A 1 -56.73 -1.38 51.34
N ASN A 2 -55.71 -0.97 52.10
CA ASN A 2 -54.72 -1.76 52.87
C ASN A 2 -53.64 -2.35 51.94
N ASP A 3 -52.34 -2.11 52.12
CA ASP A 3 -51.64 -1.23 53.10
C ASP A 3 -50.34 -0.63 52.51
N SER A 4 -49.77 0.34 53.22
CA SER A 4 -48.45 0.97 52.97
C SER A 4 -47.52 0.67 54.17
N PRO A 5 -46.53 1.50 54.60
CA PRO A 5 -45.60 2.42 53.93
C PRO A 5 -44.12 2.25 54.41
N GLY A 6 -43.19 3.08 53.89
CA GLY A 6 -41.90 3.42 54.54
C GLY A 6 -41.15 4.51 53.74
N ARG A 7 -41.14 5.79 54.15
CA ARG A 7 -40.24 6.47 55.13
C ARG A 7 -38.75 6.47 54.72
N ALA A 8 -37.99 7.57 54.78
CA ALA A 8 -38.24 9.00 55.09
C ALA A 8 -37.12 9.86 54.39
N SER A 9 -37.28 11.14 54.02
CA SER A 9 -37.18 12.39 54.84
C SER A 9 -35.84 12.53 55.62
N SER A 10 -35.22 13.71 55.82
CA SER A 10 -35.54 15.11 55.42
C SER A 10 -34.42 16.11 55.82
N GLY A 11 -34.35 17.28 55.16
CA GLY A 11 -33.69 18.53 55.64
C GLY A 11 -32.60 19.08 54.70
N SER A 12 -32.49 20.36 54.30
CA SER A 12 -32.69 21.69 54.95
C SER A 12 -31.64 22.00 56.03
N SER A 13 -31.02 23.19 56.11
CA SER A 13 -31.43 24.54 55.63
C SER A 13 -30.25 25.52 55.38
N GLU A 14 -30.52 26.63 54.67
CA GLU A 14 -30.18 28.08 54.88
C GLU A 14 -28.99 28.52 55.78
N SER A 15 -28.34 29.70 55.65
CA SER A 15 -28.51 30.93 54.81
C SER A 15 -27.11 31.52 54.43
N GLY A 16 -26.91 32.55 53.60
CA GLY A 16 -27.07 34.02 53.86
C GLY A 16 -25.92 34.61 54.72
N ALA A 17 -25.36 35.82 54.52
CA ALA A 17 -25.37 36.86 53.45
C ALA A 17 -24.22 37.89 53.79
N ASP A 18 -23.87 39.00 53.11
CA ASP A 18 -24.31 39.66 51.85
C ASP A 18 -23.16 40.48 51.16
N ARG A 19 -23.19 41.83 51.24
CA ARG A 19 -22.32 42.89 50.63
C ARG A 19 -22.09 44.02 51.69
N PRO A 20 -21.43 45.20 51.46
CA PRO A 20 -21.00 45.83 50.19
C PRO A 20 -19.66 46.66 50.16
N SER A 21 -19.33 47.12 48.94
CA SER A 21 -18.68 48.41 48.53
C SER A 21 -17.42 48.98 49.23
N GLY A 22 -16.40 49.34 48.42
CA GLY A 22 -15.36 50.32 48.78
C GLY A 22 -14.30 50.58 47.69
N ASN A 23 -14.09 51.85 47.31
CA ASN A 23 -13.02 52.43 46.46
C ASN A 23 -13.15 53.97 46.61
N PRO A 24 -12.09 54.83 46.71
CA PRO A 24 -11.00 54.96 45.73
C PRO A 24 -9.60 55.33 46.31
N GLU A 25 -8.69 55.82 45.44
CA GLU A 25 -7.40 56.49 45.73
C GLU A 25 -6.27 55.61 46.33
N GLY A 26 -4.97 55.90 46.13
CA GLY A 26 -4.32 56.85 45.20
C GLY A 26 -2.82 57.06 45.51
N GLY A 27 -1.93 56.85 44.51
CA GLY A 27 -0.52 57.28 44.51
C GLY A 27 0.52 56.42 45.27
N ASP A 28 1.48 55.80 44.56
CA ASP A 28 2.90 56.21 44.50
C ASP A 28 3.82 55.17 43.80
N ALA A 29 5.06 55.55 43.50
CA ALA A 29 6.08 54.83 42.71
C ALA A 29 7.25 54.31 43.60
N PRO A 30 8.31 53.61 43.12
CA PRO A 30 8.72 53.36 41.72
C PRO A 30 9.20 51.92 41.41
N ARG A 31 9.96 51.78 40.30
CA ARG A 31 10.51 50.53 39.73
C ARG A 31 11.46 49.76 40.68
N GLY A 32 11.52 48.45 40.48
CA GLY A 32 12.69 47.63 40.80
C GLY A 32 12.91 46.58 39.71
N GLU A 33 13.96 46.72 38.90
CA GLU A 33 14.31 45.72 37.88
C GLU A 33 14.74 44.38 38.51
N ARG A 34 14.39 43.26 37.86
CA ARG A 34 15.01 41.95 38.10
C ARG A 34 16.01 41.61 36.98
N PRO A 35 17.20 41.06 37.26
CA PRO A 35 18.26 40.97 36.26
C PRO A 35 17.97 39.96 35.14
N ALA A 36 18.42 40.28 33.93
CA ALA A 36 18.54 39.29 32.85
C ALA A 36 19.69 38.30 33.15
N PRO A 37 19.60 37.02 32.73
CA PRO A 37 20.71 36.08 32.85
C PRO A 37 21.94 36.54 32.05
N ALA A 38 23.12 36.49 32.65
CA ALA A 38 24.35 36.94 32.02
C ALA A 38 24.75 36.03 30.84
N ALA A 39 25.08 36.64 29.70
CA ALA A 39 25.69 35.94 28.58
C ALA A 39 27.12 35.52 28.93
N GLN A 40 27.46 34.23 28.77
CA GLN A 40 28.84 33.76 28.90
C GLN A 40 29.64 34.14 27.64
N PRO A 41 30.89 34.62 27.78
CA PRO A 41 31.73 34.93 26.63
C PRO A 41 32.14 33.66 25.88
N GLY A 42 32.18 33.73 24.55
CA GLY A 42 32.55 32.60 23.69
C GLY A 42 34.03 32.22 23.81
N PRO A 43 34.41 30.95 23.57
CA PRO A 43 35.81 30.52 23.60
C PRO A 43 36.66 31.25 22.55
N ASN A 44 37.72 31.91 23.01
CA ASN A 44 38.67 32.62 22.14
C ASN A 44 39.53 31.61 21.36
N TRP A 45 39.66 31.79 20.04
CA TRP A 45 40.49 30.93 19.18
C TRP A 45 41.92 31.46 19.12
N SER A 46 42.84 30.83 19.86
CA SER A 46 44.28 31.04 19.73
C SER A 46 44.87 30.02 18.74
N PRO A 47 45.73 30.40 17.78
CA PRO A 47 46.24 29.48 16.75
C PRO A 47 47.16 28.35 17.26
N ASP A 48 47.87 28.57 18.38
CA ASP A 48 49.03 27.77 18.76
C ASP A 48 48.73 26.76 19.89
N GLN A 49 48.28 25.55 19.53
CA GLN A 49 48.41 24.36 20.39
C GLN A 49 48.87 23.13 19.58
N PRO A 50 49.94 22.42 20.03
CA PRO A 50 50.42 21.22 19.35
C PRO A 50 49.50 20.01 19.60
N PRO A 51 49.46 19.03 18.68
CA PRO A 51 48.57 17.87 18.80
C PRO A 51 48.98 16.95 19.97
N PRO A 52 48.06 16.58 20.87
CA PRO A 52 48.37 15.69 21.99
C PRO A 52 48.67 14.27 21.50
N ALA A 53 49.79 13.71 21.95
CA ALA A 53 50.24 12.37 21.57
C ALA A 53 49.33 11.26 22.14
N ARG A 54 49.14 10.19 21.37
CA ARG A 54 48.35 9.01 21.80
C ARG A 54 49.18 8.10 22.71
N THR A 55 48.90 8.11 24.00
CA THR A 55 49.33 7.05 24.94
C THR A 55 48.26 5.95 25.04
N PRO A 56 48.61 4.66 24.90
CA PRO A 56 47.65 3.57 25.05
C PRO A 56 47.50 3.17 26.53
N GLY A 57 46.56 3.82 27.23
CA GLY A 57 46.20 3.48 28.62
C GLY A 57 44.92 2.64 28.70
N TRP A 58 45.02 1.42 29.23
CA TRP A 58 43.84 0.65 29.64
C TRP A 58 43.30 1.21 30.98
N GLY A 59 42.06 1.68 30.98
CA GLY A 59 41.41 2.25 32.17
C GLY A 59 39.89 2.06 32.12
N THR A 60 39.28 1.76 33.25
CA THR A 60 37.86 1.41 33.37
C THR A 60 36.94 2.62 33.17
N ALA A 61 36.10 2.57 32.14
CA ALA A 61 35.08 3.58 31.90
C ALA A 61 33.89 3.40 32.86
N GLY A 62 33.81 4.27 33.89
CA GLY A 62 32.64 4.34 34.76
C GLY A 62 31.38 4.83 34.02
N PRO A 63 30.17 4.42 34.43
CA PRO A 63 28.92 4.74 33.74
C PRO A 63 28.59 6.24 33.88
N ARG A 64 28.80 7.01 32.81
CA ARG A 64 28.27 8.37 32.68
C ARG A 64 26.76 8.32 32.42
N PRO A 65 25.91 9.04 33.18
CA PRO A 65 24.48 9.15 32.88
C PRO A 65 24.25 9.89 31.55
N GLY A 66 24.02 9.15 30.47
CA GLY A 66 23.76 9.69 29.14
C GLY A 66 22.32 10.13 28.96
N GLY A 67 22.04 11.43 29.03
CA GLY A 67 20.77 11.98 28.56
C GLY A 67 20.60 11.76 27.05
N PRO A 68 19.37 11.52 26.54
CA PRO A 68 19.15 11.13 25.15
C PRO A 68 19.35 12.30 24.17
N GLY A 69 20.56 12.42 23.64
CA GLY A 69 20.91 13.38 22.58
C GLY A 69 20.17 13.07 21.27
N ARG A 70 19.20 13.93 20.91
CA ARG A 70 18.35 13.77 19.71
C ARG A 70 19.06 14.20 18.42
N GLY A 71 19.96 13.36 17.91
CA GLY A 71 20.64 13.57 16.63
C GLY A 71 19.81 13.10 15.41
N PRO A 72 19.70 13.88 14.31
CA PRO A 72 19.04 13.46 13.08
C PRO A 72 19.94 12.53 12.26
N GLY A 73 20.04 11.26 12.67
CA GLY A 73 20.81 10.25 11.92
C GLY A 73 21.02 8.91 12.64
N GLY A 74 20.94 8.87 13.97
CA GLY A 74 21.09 7.64 14.73
C GLY A 74 20.47 7.75 16.12
N GLY A 75 19.61 6.78 16.47
CA GLY A 75 18.96 6.72 17.77
C GLY A 75 17.92 5.61 17.83
N GLY A 76 18.12 4.67 18.77
CA GLY A 76 17.18 3.60 19.10
C GLY A 76 17.01 2.51 18.03
N SER A 77 17.38 1.28 18.36
CA SER A 77 16.90 0.09 17.64
C SER A 77 15.40 -0.06 17.91
N ALA A 78 14.57 0.61 17.12
CA ALA A 78 13.10 0.52 17.24
C ALA A 78 12.67 -0.96 17.22
N PRO A 79 11.78 -1.40 18.12
CA PRO A 79 11.44 -2.81 18.26
C PRO A 79 11.10 -3.47 16.93
N GLN A 80 11.89 -4.48 16.57
CA GLN A 80 11.75 -5.23 15.33
C GLN A 80 11.42 -6.70 15.67
N PRO A 81 10.15 -7.01 16.03
CA PRO A 81 9.73 -8.39 16.30
C PRO A 81 9.65 -9.25 15.02
N GLY A 82 9.68 -8.63 13.84
CA GLY A 82 9.57 -9.30 12.54
C GLY A 82 10.48 -8.71 11.46
N VAL A 83 10.07 -8.82 10.20
CA VAL A 83 10.92 -8.51 9.03
C VAL A 83 11.15 -7.02 8.75
N VAL A 84 10.50 -6.12 9.50
CA VAL A 84 10.50 -4.66 9.32
C VAL A 84 10.42 -3.97 10.70
N PRO A 85 11.16 -2.86 10.95
CA PRO A 85 11.08 -2.13 12.22
C PRO A 85 9.74 -1.42 12.41
N LEU A 86 9.26 -1.34 13.65
CA LEU A 86 8.03 -0.62 14.00
C LEU A 86 8.29 0.89 14.09
N ARG A 87 8.41 1.54 12.93
CA ARG A 87 8.55 3.01 12.77
C ARG A 87 8.06 3.45 11.38
N PRO A 88 7.83 4.75 11.14
CA PRO A 88 7.58 5.27 9.79
C PRO A 88 8.71 4.92 8.80
N LEU A 89 8.38 4.25 7.68
CA LEU A 89 9.35 3.56 6.82
C LEU A 89 9.85 4.43 5.64
N SER A 90 11.08 4.22 5.22
CA SER A 90 11.63 4.69 3.93
C SER A 90 11.24 3.75 2.78
N VAL A 91 11.38 4.23 1.53
CA VAL A 91 11.09 3.41 0.33
C VAL A 91 12.00 2.16 0.27
N GLY A 92 13.28 2.31 0.64
CA GLY A 92 14.21 1.18 0.75
C GLY A 92 13.85 0.17 1.84
N GLU A 93 13.29 0.62 2.97
CA GLU A 93 12.78 -0.28 4.02
C GLU A 93 11.50 -1.00 3.61
N LEU A 94 10.62 -0.38 2.80
CA LEU A 94 9.44 -1.02 2.22
C LEU A 94 9.83 -2.14 1.24
N VAL A 95 10.68 -1.83 0.24
CA VAL A 95 11.15 -2.79 -0.76
C VAL A 95 11.97 -3.90 -0.10
N GLY A 96 12.99 -3.53 0.69
CA GLY A 96 13.79 -4.50 1.44
C GLY A 96 12.99 -5.32 2.44
N GLY A 97 11.92 -4.74 3.01
CA GLY A 97 10.96 -5.44 3.86
C GLY A 97 10.17 -6.51 3.12
N ALA A 98 9.71 -6.21 1.90
CA ALA A 98 9.03 -7.19 1.04
C ALA A 98 9.98 -8.35 0.67
N PHE A 99 11.20 -8.06 0.23
CA PHE A 99 12.21 -9.08 -0.06
C PHE A 99 12.57 -9.93 1.18
N ARG A 100 12.72 -9.33 2.37
CA ARG A 100 12.93 -10.08 3.62
C ARG A 100 11.72 -10.95 3.98
N THR A 101 10.49 -10.46 3.76
CA THR A 101 9.25 -11.24 3.95
C THR A 101 9.25 -12.48 3.05
N ALA A 102 9.48 -12.29 1.75
CA ALA A 102 9.53 -13.37 0.77
C ALA A 102 10.65 -14.38 1.09
N ARG A 103 11.84 -13.92 1.47
CA ARG A 103 12.98 -14.80 1.83
C ARG A 103 12.74 -15.58 3.13
N THR A 104 12.21 -14.96 4.18
CA THR A 104 11.96 -15.63 5.47
C THR A 104 10.84 -16.68 5.38
N HIS A 105 9.84 -16.47 4.53
CA HIS A 105 8.69 -17.36 4.39
C HIS A 105 8.65 -18.10 3.03
N TRP A 106 9.79 -18.23 2.35
CA TRP A 106 9.87 -18.64 0.94
C TRP A 106 9.09 -19.90 0.58
N ARG A 107 9.11 -20.94 1.44
CA ARG A 107 8.37 -22.20 1.22
C ARG A 107 6.85 -21.99 1.14
N THR A 108 6.31 -21.11 1.99
CA THR A 108 4.87 -20.79 2.01
C THR A 108 4.53 -19.79 0.92
N VAL A 109 5.36 -18.76 0.75
CA VAL A 109 5.16 -17.67 -0.19
C VAL A 109 5.25 -18.17 -1.63
N LEU A 110 6.40 -18.70 -2.05
CA LEU A 110 6.64 -19.16 -3.41
C LEU A 110 5.81 -20.41 -3.74
N GLY A 111 5.56 -21.29 -2.76
CA GLY A 111 4.68 -22.46 -2.96
C GLY A 111 3.23 -22.06 -3.29
N LEU A 112 2.69 -21.04 -2.63
CA LEU A 112 1.35 -20.53 -2.92
C LEU A 112 1.32 -19.66 -4.20
N THR A 113 2.30 -18.80 -4.44
CA THR A 113 2.31 -17.99 -5.66
C THR A 113 2.60 -18.80 -6.91
N PHE A 114 3.46 -19.83 -6.85
CA PHE A 114 3.63 -20.79 -7.94
C PHE A 114 2.33 -21.55 -8.21
N ALA A 115 1.65 -22.06 -7.18
CA ALA A 115 0.40 -22.80 -7.37
C ALA A 115 -0.71 -21.94 -8.00
N VAL A 116 -0.89 -20.70 -7.56
CA VAL A 116 -1.89 -19.80 -8.16
C VAL A 116 -1.43 -19.31 -9.53
N ALA A 117 -0.16 -18.95 -9.72
CA ALA A 117 0.35 -18.50 -11.03
C ALA A 117 0.23 -19.62 -12.07
N LEU A 118 0.62 -20.86 -11.75
CA LEU A 118 0.49 -22.00 -12.65
C LEU A 118 -0.95 -22.24 -13.08
N VAL A 119 -1.91 -22.20 -12.15
CA VAL A 119 -3.34 -22.37 -12.49
C VAL A 119 -3.88 -21.18 -13.27
N THR A 120 -3.47 -19.95 -12.94
CA THR A 120 -3.89 -18.74 -13.66
C THR A 120 -3.36 -18.75 -15.09
N GLU A 121 -2.06 -18.98 -15.28
CA GLU A 121 -1.40 -19.02 -16.59
C GLU A 121 -1.96 -20.16 -17.45
N LEU A 122 -2.13 -21.37 -16.92
CA LEU A 122 -2.71 -22.49 -17.67
C LEU A 122 -4.13 -22.17 -18.16
N VAL A 123 -4.95 -21.48 -17.36
CA VAL A 123 -6.29 -21.07 -17.79
C VAL A 123 -6.22 -19.91 -18.79
N SER A 124 -5.32 -18.94 -18.62
CA SER A 124 -5.09 -17.87 -19.60
C SER A 124 -4.59 -18.39 -20.95
N LEU A 125 -3.71 -19.40 -20.97
CA LEU A 125 -3.29 -20.08 -22.21
C LEU A 125 -4.44 -20.84 -22.88
N LEU A 126 -5.33 -21.47 -22.10
CA LEU A 126 -6.53 -22.13 -22.64
C LEU A 126 -7.54 -21.12 -23.19
N VAL A 127 -7.74 -19.97 -22.52
CA VAL A 127 -8.54 -18.86 -23.06
C VAL A 127 -7.89 -18.32 -24.33
N ALA A 128 -6.57 -18.11 -24.34
CA ALA A 128 -5.85 -17.62 -25.50
C ALA A 128 -5.89 -18.59 -26.71
N ARG A 129 -6.00 -19.91 -26.49
CA ARG A 129 -6.09 -20.88 -27.60
C ARG A 129 -7.53 -21.23 -28.03
N TYR A 130 -8.54 -21.02 -27.19
CA TYR A 130 -9.93 -21.46 -27.44
C TYR A 130 -11.00 -20.36 -27.36
N TRP A 131 -10.63 -19.12 -27.06
CA TRP A 131 -11.54 -17.96 -26.98
C TRP A 131 -11.11 -16.79 -27.89
N LEU A 132 -9.84 -16.75 -28.31
CA LEU A 132 -9.38 -15.84 -29.36
C LEU A 132 -9.75 -16.40 -30.74
N ASP A 133 -10.99 -16.15 -31.17
CA ASP A 133 -11.41 -16.36 -32.56
C ASP A 133 -10.61 -15.42 -33.47
N GLY A 134 -9.63 -15.97 -34.20
CA GLY A 134 -8.65 -15.18 -34.96
C GLY A 134 -9.26 -14.38 -36.12
N ASP A 135 -10.35 -14.88 -36.69
CA ASP A 135 -11.00 -14.40 -37.91
C ASP A 135 -11.21 -12.89 -37.94
N GLY A 136 -11.60 -12.28 -36.81
CA GLY A 136 -11.89 -10.85 -36.73
C GLY A 136 -10.66 -9.94 -36.88
N LEU A 137 -9.51 -10.32 -36.31
CA LEU A 137 -8.28 -9.52 -36.45
C LEU A 137 -7.53 -9.86 -37.74
N ASN A 138 -7.50 -11.13 -38.12
CA ASN A 138 -6.89 -11.59 -39.38
C ASN A 138 -7.55 -10.87 -40.59
N ALA A 139 -8.88 -10.71 -40.59
CA ALA A 139 -9.61 -9.98 -41.64
C ALA A 139 -9.24 -8.49 -41.76
N LEU A 140 -8.72 -7.85 -40.69
CA LEU A 140 -8.17 -6.49 -40.77
C LEU A 140 -6.70 -6.48 -41.23
N GLN A 141 -5.94 -7.54 -40.94
CA GLN A 141 -4.52 -7.63 -41.30
C GLN A 141 -4.35 -7.84 -42.82
N ASP A 142 -5.23 -8.62 -43.45
CA ASP A 142 -5.22 -8.87 -44.90
C ASP A 142 -5.96 -7.78 -45.73
N ASN A 143 -6.68 -6.85 -45.11
CA ASN A 143 -7.48 -5.83 -45.80
C ASN A 143 -6.93 -4.40 -45.57
N PRO A 144 -6.36 -3.73 -46.60
CA PRO A 144 -5.83 -2.37 -46.47
C PRO A 144 -6.90 -1.26 -46.42
N GLU A 145 -8.15 -1.54 -46.80
CA GLU A 145 -9.30 -0.63 -46.67
C GLU A 145 -10.46 -1.34 -45.96
N PRO A 146 -10.33 -1.62 -44.64
CA PRO A 146 -11.32 -2.38 -43.90
C PRO A 146 -12.63 -1.60 -43.73
N THR A 147 -13.75 -2.31 -43.89
CA THR A 147 -15.08 -1.74 -43.70
C THR A 147 -15.37 -1.45 -42.22
N SER A 148 -16.34 -0.57 -41.98
CA SER A 148 -16.80 -0.27 -40.62
C SER A 148 -17.39 -1.49 -39.90
N GLU A 149 -17.99 -2.44 -40.63
CA GLU A 149 -18.52 -3.68 -40.05
C GLU A 149 -17.41 -4.68 -39.67
N GLU A 150 -16.36 -4.81 -40.49
CA GLU A 150 -15.16 -5.60 -40.15
C GLU A 150 -14.45 -4.99 -38.93
N LEU A 151 -14.25 -3.67 -38.90
CA LEU A 151 -13.63 -2.98 -37.77
C LEU A 151 -14.42 -3.15 -36.47
N VAL A 152 -15.76 -3.04 -36.51
CA VAL A 152 -16.62 -3.30 -35.35
C VAL A 152 -16.57 -4.77 -34.93
N THR A 153 -16.46 -5.70 -35.87
CA THR A 153 -16.36 -7.13 -35.59
C THR A 153 -15.03 -7.49 -34.92
N ALA A 154 -13.92 -6.95 -35.42
CA ALA A 154 -12.57 -7.10 -34.85
C ALA A 154 -12.45 -6.45 -33.46
N LEU A 155 -13.03 -5.26 -33.27
CA LEU A 155 -13.14 -4.62 -31.95
C LEU A 155 -13.95 -5.50 -30.99
N ARG A 156 -15.04 -6.11 -31.46
CA ARG A 156 -15.90 -6.98 -30.64
C ARG A 156 -15.21 -8.28 -30.22
N SER A 157 -14.48 -8.96 -31.11
CA SER A 157 -13.70 -10.16 -30.76
C SER A 157 -12.52 -9.82 -29.83
N SER A 158 -11.82 -8.72 -30.10
CA SER A 158 -10.74 -8.23 -29.22
C SER A 158 -11.26 -7.91 -27.81
N ILE A 159 -12.39 -7.22 -27.71
CA ILE A 159 -13.03 -6.91 -26.41
C ILE A 159 -13.53 -8.19 -25.71
N SER A 160 -14.09 -9.17 -26.44
CA SER A 160 -14.61 -10.40 -25.81
C SER A 160 -13.48 -11.29 -25.28
N ALA A 161 -12.33 -11.36 -25.97
CA ALA A 161 -11.17 -12.10 -25.53
C ALA A 161 -10.41 -11.40 -24.38
N LEU A 162 -10.20 -10.09 -24.48
CA LEU A 162 -9.67 -9.28 -23.36
C LEU A 162 -10.56 -9.40 -22.12
N ALA A 163 -11.89 -9.41 -22.29
CA ALA A 163 -12.81 -9.65 -21.18
C ALA A 163 -12.63 -11.05 -20.57
N ALA A 164 -12.52 -12.09 -21.38
CA ALA A 164 -12.35 -13.47 -20.90
C ALA A 164 -11.04 -13.65 -20.11
N ASP A 165 -9.89 -13.22 -20.64
CA ASP A 165 -8.61 -13.31 -19.93
C ASP A 165 -8.59 -12.40 -18.69
N SER A 166 -9.20 -11.21 -18.75
CA SER A 166 -9.31 -10.33 -17.57
C SER A 166 -10.03 -11.00 -16.39
N VAL A 167 -10.96 -11.94 -16.62
CA VAL A 167 -11.61 -12.72 -15.56
C VAL A 167 -10.65 -13.72 -14.94
N VAL A 168 -9.76 -14.34 -15.73
CA VAL A 168 -8.71 -15.25 -15.23
C VAL A 168 -7.71 -14.47 -14.36
N ILE A 169 -7.19 -13.36 -14.89
CA ILE A 169 -6.29 -12.44 -14.20
C ILE A 169 -6.94 -11.86 -12.92
N LEU A 170 -8.24 -11.54 -12.96
CA LEU A 170 -9.00 -11.08 -11.79
C LEU A 170 -9.04 -12.14 -10.68
N ILE A 171 -9.37 -13.39 -11.01
CA ILE A 171 -9.46 -14.50 -10.05
C ILE A 171 -8.09 -14.78 -9.43
N GLY A 172 -7.04 -14.84 -10.25
CA GLY A 172 -5.66 -14.97 -9.79
C GLY A 172 -5.28 -13.86 -8.80
N ASN A 173 -5.42 -12.59 -9.21
CA ASN A 173 -5.09 -11.44 -8.36
C ASN A 173 -5.89 -11.42 -7.04
N VAL A 174 -7.18 -11.78 -7.06
CA VAL A 174 -8.02 -11.87 -5.86
C VAL A 174 -7.51 -12.95 -4.88
N LEU A 175 -7.13 -14.12 -5.38
CA LEU A 175 -6.52 -15.21 -4.59
C LEU A 175 -5.17 -14.76 -4.00
N ILE A 176 -4.26 -14.28 -4.86
CA ILE A 176 -2.91 -13.83 -4.52
C ILE A 176 -2.96 -12.72 -3.44
N THR A 177 -3.84 -11.74 -3.61
CA THR A 177 -4.02 -10.62 -2.67
C THR A 177 -4.53 -11.11 -1.31
N ALA A 178 -5.55 -11.97 -1.28
CA ALA A 178 -6.11 -12.50 -0.04
C ALA A 178 -5.10 -13.34 0.75
N LEU A 179 -4.25 -14.13 0.08
CA LEU A 179 -3.25 -15.00 0.71
C LEU A 179 -2.02 -14.22 1.18
N LEU A 180 -1.41 -13.41 0.31
CA LEU A 180 -0.14 -12.74 0.59
C LEU A 180 -0.28 -11.65 1.66
N THR A 181 -1.37 -10.88 1.67
CA THR A 181 -1.59 -9.84 2.70
C THR A 181 -1.63 -10.44 4.11
N ILE A 182 -2.20 -11.63 4.29
CA ILE A 182 -2.22 -12.33 5.59
C ILE A 182 -0.81 -12.78 5.99
N ILE A 183 -0.03 -13.31 5.04
CA ILE A 183 1.35 -13.74 5.28
C ILE A 183 2.23 -12.54 5.66
N VAL A 184 2.16 -11.43 4.92
CA VAL A 184 2.93 -10.20 5.22
C VAL A 184 2.52 -9.62 6.58
N GLY A 185 1.22 -9.54 6.87
CA GLY A 185 0.72 -9.06 8.17
C GLY A 185 1.21 -9.91 9.36
N ARG A 186 1.32 -11.23 9.20
CA ARG A 186 1.88 -12.14 10.22
C ARG A 186 3.41 -12.03 10.31
N ALA A 187 4.11 -11.88 9.19
CA ALA A 187 5.58 -11.78 9.14
C ALA A 187 6.12 -10.49 9.78
N VAL A 188 5.39 -9.37 9.68
CA VAL A 188 5.72 -8.12 10.41
C VAL A 188 5.60 -8.32 11.93
N LEU A 189 4.66 -9.15 12.38
CA LEU A 189 4.47 -9.55 13.78
C LEU A 189 5.39 -10.72 14.21
N GLY A 190 6.38 -11.09 13.40
CA GLY A 190 7.32 -12.19 13.69
C GLY A 190 6.74 -13.60 13.63
N ARG A 191 5.46 -13.75 13.26
CA ARG A 191 4.75 -15.03 13.27
C ARG A 191 5.02 -15.81 11.99
N ARG A 192 5.35 -17.10 12.14
CA ARG A 192 5.42 -18.04 11.02
C ARG A 192 4.00 -18.38 10.53
N VAL A 193 3.89 -18.77 9.26
CA VAL A 193 2.62 -19.09 8.59
C VAL A 193 2.83 -20.32 7.71
N THR A 194 1.98 -21.34 7.86
CA THR A 194 1.97 -22.50 6.95
C THR A 194 1.03 -22.28 5.75
N PRO A 195 1.18 -23.02 4.63
CA PRO A 195 0.27 -22.89 3.48
C PRO A 195 -1.19 -23.18 3.84
N GLY A 196 -1.44 -24.17 4.70
CA GLY A 196 -2.79 -24.54 5.13
C GLY A 196 -3.48 -23.45 5.96
N GLU A 197 -2.75 -22.80 6.89
CA GLU A 197 -3.25 -21.63 7.61
C GLU A 197 -3.57 -20.48 6.65
N ALA A 198 -2.63 -20.11 5.78
CA ALA A 198 -2.79 -19.02 4.83
C ALA A 198 -4.03 -19.23 3.95
N TRP A 199 -4.25 -20.45 3.44
CA TRP A 199 -5.45 -20.81 2.69
C TRP A 199 -6.74 -20.75 3.53
N HIS A 200 -6.73 -21.35 4.72
CA HIS A 200 -7.92 -21.45 5.57
C HIS A 200 -8.39 -20.09 6.12
N ASP A 201 -7.46 -19.15 6.32
CA ASP A 201 -7.76 -17.76 6.65
C ASP A 201 -8.13 -16.96 5.38
N GLY A 202 -7.31 -17.00 4.33
CA GLY A 202 -7.48 -16.23 3.09
C GLY A 202 -8.82 -16.49 2.39
N ARG A 203 -9.27 -17.75 2.31
CA ARG A 203 -10.55 -18.12 1.70
C ARG A 203 -11.76 -17.43 2.35
N ARG A 204 -11.67 -17.02 3.62
CA ARG A 204 -12.74 -16.30 4.35
C ARG A 204 -12.91 -14.86 3.87
N HIS A 205 -11.87 -14.29 3.26
CA HIS A 205 -11.87 -12.94 2.71
C HIS A 205 -12.17 -12.92 1.21
N LEU A 206 -12.09 -14.07 0.52
CA LEU A 206 -12.08 -14.15 -0.95
C LEU A 206 -13.28 -13.46 -1.61
N SER A 207 -14.51 -13.69 -1.13
CA SER A 207 -15.71 -13.03 -1.67
C SER A 207 -15.74 -11.50 -1.44
N ARG A 208 -15.12 -11.04 -0.36
CA ARG A 208 -15.00 -9.60 -0.05
C ARG A 208 -13.90 -8.94 -0.88
N VAL A 209 -12.77 -9.63 -1.09
CA VAL A 209 -11.69 -9.17 -2.00
C VAL A 209 -12.19 -9.17 -3.44
N LEU A 210 -12.92 -10.20 -3.88
CA LEU A 210 -13.57 -10.23 -5.19
C LEU A 210 -14.54 -9.05 -5.37
N GLY A 211 -15.44 -8.82 -4.40
CA GLY A 211 -16.35 -7.68 -4.42
C GLY A 211 -15.65 -6.31 -4.41
N LEU A 212 -14.48 -6.20 -3.77
CA LEU A 212 -13.64 -5.01 -3.80
C LEU A 212 -13.01 -4.80 -5.17
N THR A 213 -12.39 -5.84 -5.76
CA THR A 213 -11.71 -5.72 -7.05
C THR A 213 -12.70 -5.52 -8.19
N LEU A 214 -13.87 -6.18 -8.16
CA LEU A 214 -14.97 -5.92 -9.10
C LEU A 214 -15.50 -4.49 -8.99
N LEU A 215 -15.74 -3.99 -7.77
CA LEU A 215 -16.22 -2.61 -7.58
C LEU A 215 -15.18 -1.58 -8.03
N LEU A 216 -13.91 -1.79 -7.71
CA LEU A 216 -12.82 -0.90 -8.15
C LEU A 216 -12.63 -0.94 -9.68
N GLY A 217 -12.71 -2.14 -10.27
CA GLY A 217 -12.69 -2.31 -11.73
C GLY A 217 -13.84 -1.60 -12.41
N LEU A 218 -15.07 -1.76 -11.90
CA LEU A 218 -16.26 -1.07 -12.43
C LEU A 218 -16.16 0.46 -12.29
N ILE A 219 -15.60 0.97 -11.18
CA ILE A 219 -15.35 2.41 -10.99
C ILE A 219 -14.32 2.93 -12.00
N ILE A 220 -13.23 2.20 -12.25
CA ILE A 220 -12.18 2.61 -13.20
C ILE A 220 -12.68 2.52 -14.65
N ILE A 221 -13.29 1.39 -15.04
CA ILE A 221 -13.85 1.20 -16.38
C ILE A 221 -14.97 2.21 -16.64
N GLY A 222 -15.89 2.40 -15.71
CA GLY A 222 -16.96 3.39 -15.83
C GLY A 222 -16.44 4.82 -15.96
N ALA A 223 -15.35 5.17 -15.27
CA ALA A 223 -14.69 6.47 -15.41
C ALA A 223 -14.04 6.65 -16.79
N VAL A 224 -13.32 5.65 -17.30
CA VAL A 224 -12.69 5.69 -18.64
C VAL A 224 -13.76 5.76 -19.73
N VAL A 225 -14.81 4.92 -19.65
CA VAL A 225 -15.94 4.94 -20.60
C VAL A 225 -16.64 6.30 -20.60
N ALA A 226 -16.88 6.91 -19.43
CA ALA A 226 -17.48 8.23 -19.34
C ALA A 226 -16.64 9.34 -20.02
N CYS A 227 -15.31 9.20 -20.07
CA CYS A 227 -14.45 10.12 -20.80
C CYS A 227 -14.44 9.87 -22.32
N VAL A 228 -14.68 8.64 -22.79
CA VAL A 228 -14.65 8.27 -24.23
C VAL A 228 -16.01 8.44 -24.92
N VAL A 229 -17.12 8.23 -24.21
CA VAL A 229 -18.50 8.32 -24.74
C VAL A 229 -18.79 9.60 -25.56
N PRO A 230 -18.34 10.83 -25.17
CA PRO A 230 -18.60 12.03 -25.96
C PRO A 230 -18.01 11.98 -27.38
N GLY A 231 -16.82 11.41 -27.55
CA GLY A 231 -16.20 11.26 -28.87
C GLY A 231 -16.86 10.17 -29.72
N ALA A 232 -17.22 9.05 -29.11
CA ALA A 232 -17.99 7.99 -29.77
C ALA A 232 -19.37 8.49 -30.25
N ALA A 233 -20.04 9.33 -29.46
CA ALA A 233 -21.29 9.98 -29.85
C ALA A 233 -21.11 10.99 -31.01
N MET A 234 -19.97 11.70 -31.07
CA MET A 234 -19.64 12.62 -32.16
C MET A 234 -19.29 11.90 -33.47
N MET A 235 -18.63 10.73 -33.41
CA MET A 235 -18.50 9.81 -34.55
C MET A 235 -19.87 9.35 -35.04
N ALA A 236 -20.72 8.83 -34.15
CA ALA A 236 -22.07 8.36 -34.48
C ALA A 236 -23.01 9.47 -35.02
N ALA A 237 -22.64 10.75 -34.87
CA ALA A 237 -23.33 11.90 -35.46
C ALA A 237 -22.82 12.29 -36.87
N GLY A 238 -21.86 11.55 -37.44
CA GLY A 238 -21.29 11.81 -38.78
C GLY A 238 -20.16 12.83 -38.80
N SER A 239 -19.37 12.93 -37.72
CA SER A 239 -18.22 13.84 -37.62
C SER A 239 -16.97 13.12 -37.13
N ASP A 240 -16.38 12.31 -38.01
CA ASP A 240 -15.35 11.31 -37.66
C ASP A 240 -14.05 11.92 -37.13
N GLU A 241 -13.54 13.00 -37.73
CA GLU A 241 -12.34 13.71 -37.25
C GLU A 241 -12.52 14.29 -35.84
N GLY A 242 -13.71 14.85 -35.59
CA GLY A 242 -14.11 15.38 -34.28
C GLY A 242 -14.27 14.28 -33.24
N GLY A 243 -14.94 13.18 -33.61
CA GLY A 243 -15.10 12.02 -32.74
C GLY A 243 -13.77 11.34 -32.42
N ALA A 244 -12.89 11.14 -33.41
CA ALA A 244 -11.57 10.54 -33.22
C ALA A 244 -10.69 11.38 -32.28
N SER A 245 -10.63 12.70 -32.49
CA SER A 245 -9.85 13.60 -31.63
C SER A 245 -10.41 13.68 -30.20
N LEU A 246 -11.74 13.63 -30.02
CA LEU A 246 -12.37 13.52 -28.70
C LEU A 246 -12.16 12.14 -28.04
N ILE A 247 -12.13 11.03 -28.79
CA ILE A 247 -11.80 9.70 -28.25
C ILE A 247 -10.34 9.66 -27.77
N LEU A 248 -9.41 10.25 -28.53
CA LEU A 248 -7.99 10.34 -28.15
C LEU A 248 -7.79 11.21 -26.89
N LEU A 249 -8.43 12.38 -26.83
CA LEU A 249 -8.40 13.24 -25.64
C LEU A 249 -9.08 12.57 -24.43
N GLY A 250 -10.25 11.97 -24.65
CA GLY A 250 -11.04 11.29 -23.63
C GLY A 250 -10.33 10.07 -23.03
N SER A 251 -9.67 9.26 -23.87
CA SER A 251 -8.85 8.13 -23.39
C SER A 251 -7.61 8.60 -22.63
N ALA A 252 -6.92 9.66 -23.08
CA ALA A 252 -5.79 10.25 -22.33
C ALA A 252 -6.22 10.76 -20.95
N VAL A 253 -7.33 11.50 -20.85
CA VAL A 253 -7.91 11.94 -19.56
C VAL A 253 -8.35 10.73 -18.72
N GLY A 254 -8.97 9.74 -19.34
CA GLY A 254 -9.39 8.49 -18.71
C GLY A 254 -8.22 7.71 -18.09
N ILE A 255 -7.07 7.65 -18.76
CA ILE A 255 -5.84 7.02 -18.25
C ILE A 255 -5.33 7.76 -17.01
N VAL A 256 -5.26 9.10 -17.05
CA VAL A 256 -4.84 9.92 -15.89
C VAL A 256 -5.78 9.72 -14.70
N LEU A 257 -7.10 9.67 -14.96
CA LEU A 257 -8.12 9.40 -13.94
C LEU A 257 -8.04 7.96 -13.40
N ALA A 258 -7.79 6.96 -14.24
CA ALA A 258 -7.60 5.57 -13.86
C ALA A 258 -6.36 5.39 -12.96
N VAL A 259 -5.23 6.02 -13.30
CA VAL A 259 -4.02 6.03 -12.45
C VAL A 259 -4.31 6.74 -11.12
N TRP A 260 -5.01 7.87 -11.13
CA TRP A 260 -5.39 8.58 -9.91
C TRP A 260 -6.26 7.71 -8.99
N LEU A 261 -7.28 7.05 -9.54
CA LEU A 261 -8.17 6.12 -8.82
C LEU A 261 -7.41 4.89 -8.29
N TRP A 262 -6.52 4.31 -9.09
CA TRP A 262 -5.69 3.18 -8.68
C TRP A 262 -4.81 3.54 -7.47
N ILE A 263 -4.10 4.68 -7.51
CA ILE A 263 -3.33 5.17 -6.37
C ILE A 263 -4.24 5.53 -5.17
N ARG A 264 -5.44 6.08 -5.43
CA ARG A 264 -6.44 6.41 -4.38
C ARG A 264 -6.86 5.17 -3.57
N PHE A 265 -6.96 4.01 -4.23
CA PHE A 265 -7.59 2.80 -3.70
C PHE A 265 -6.66 1.58 -3.56
N CYS A 266 -5.37 1.66 -3.92
CA CYS A 266 -4.42 0.54 -3.80
C CYS A 266 -4.25 0.00 -2.37
N LEU A 267 -4.56 0.80 -1.35
CA LEU A 267 -4.50 0.39 0.06
C LEU A 267 -5.82 -0.23 0.57
N ALA A 268 -6.87 -0.33 -0.27
CA ALA A 268 -8.17 -0.85 0.16
C ALA A 268 -8.14 -2.36 0.41
N ALA A 269 -7.36 -3.13 -0.36
CA ALA A 269 -7.22 -4.58 -0.14
C ALA A 269 -6.56 -4.92 1.20
N PRO A 270 -5.40 -4.34 1.59
CA PRO A 270 -4.83 -4.57 2.91
C PRO A 270 -5.72 -4.02 4.05
N ALA A 271 -6.46 -2.93 3.86
CA ALA A 271 -7.46 -2.48 4.83
C ALA A 271 -8.58 -3.51 5.05
N LEU A 272 -9.16 -4.04 3.96
CA LEU A 272 -10.24 -5.03 3.99
C LEU A 272 -9.81 -6.33 4.69
N VAL A 273 -8.61 -6.83 4.40
CA VAL A 273 -8.10 -8.09 4.96
C VAL A 273 -7.64 -7.91 6.41
N LEU A 274 -6.83 -6.89 6.71
CA LEU A 274 -6.20 -6.72 8.03
C LEU A 274 -7.15 -6.10 9.07
N GLU A 275 -7.98 -5.12 8.70
CA GLU A 275 -8.99 -4.53 9.60
C GLU A 275 -10.35 -5.24 9.51
N ARG A 276 -10.46 -6.31 8.71
CA ARG A 276 -11.65 -7.16 8.52
C ARG A 276 -12.91 -6.42 8.05
N GLN A 277 -12.73 -5.23 7.49
CA GLN A 277 -13.80 -4.30 7.10
C GLN A 277 -14.66 -4.82 5.92
N GLY A 278 -15.80 -4.17 5.72
CA GLY A 278 -16.59 -4.29 4.49
C GLY A 278 -15.99 -3.46 3.34
N VAL A 279 -16.31 -3.82 2.10
CA VAL A 279 -15.73 -3.25 0.87
C VAL A 279 -15.75 -1.71 0.86
N VAL A 280 -16.92 -1.09 1.06
CA VAL A 280 -17.07 0.38 1.03
C VAL A 280 -16.31 1.07 2.17
N ALA A 281 -16.21 0.44 3.35
CA ALA A 281 -15.42 0.96 4.46
C ALA A 281 -13.92 0.92 4.12
N ALA A 282 -13.43 -0.16 3.53
CA ALA A 282 -12.04 -0.30 3.11
C ALA A 282 -11.65 0.68 1.98
N LEU A 283 -12.56 0.97 1.04
CA LEU A 283 -12.38 2.04 0.05
C LEU A 283 -12.29 3.43 0.71
N ARG A 284 -13.19 3.74 1.67
CA ARG A 284 -13.12 4.98 2.48
C ARG A 284 -11.89 5.03 3.39
N ARG A 285 -11.31 3.88 3.76
CA ARG A 285 -10.07 3.75 4.53
C ARG A 285 -8.84 4.08 3.70
N SER A 286 -8.68 3.46 2.53
CA SER A 286 -7.66 3.87 1.53
C SER A 286 -7.84 5.35 1.15
N ALA A 287 -9.11 5.75 0.99
CA ALA A 287 -9.68 7.08 1.12
C ALA A 287 -8.82 8.04 1.98
N LYS A 288 -8.98 7.90 3.31
CA LYS A 288 -8.34 8.75 4.33
C LYS A 288 -6.83 8.52 4.47
N LEU A 289 -6.30 7.37 4.07
CA LEU A 289 -4.87 7.03 4.19
C LEU A 289 -4.00 7.60 3.06
N VAL A 290 -4.50 7.67 1.83
CA VAL A 290 -3.70 8.14 0.67
C VAL A 290 -3.74 9.66 0.50
N GLU A 291 -4.82 10.33 0.91
CA GLU A 291 -5.13 11.75 0.67
C GLU A 291 -3.92 12.71 0.72
N ASN A 292 -3.47 13.10 1.92
CA ASN A 292 -2.26 13.93 2.14
C ASN A 292 -0.91 13.22 1.86
N ALA A 293 -0.91 12.09 1.16
CA ALA A 293 0.28 11.26 0.90
C ALA A 293 0.36 10.77 -0.57
N TRP A 294 -0.50 11.26 -1.45
CA TRP A 294 -0.71 10.71 -2.80
C TRP A 294 0.60 10.55 -3.60
N TRP A 295 1.46 11.58 -3.63
CA TRP A 295 2.76 11.53 -4.31
C TRP A 295 3.73 10.48 -3.75
N ARG A 296 3.70 10.24 -2.43
CA ARG A 296 4.49 9.19 -1.77
C ARG A 296 3.96 7.81 -2.14
N THR A 297 2.64 7.63 -2.12
CA THR A 297 1.99 6.37 -2.53
C THR A 297 2.26 6.07 -4.00
N PHE A 298 2.12 7.07 -4.89
CA PHE A 298 2.46 6.97 -6.31
C PHE A 298 3.93 6.60 -6.53
N GLY A 299 4.88 7.30 -5.89
CA GLY A 299 6.30 6.98 -6.00
C GLY A 299 6.67 5.57 -5.52
N VAL A 300 6.05 5.08 -4.44
CA VAL A 300 6.25 3.69 -3.98
C VAL A 300 5.63 2.67 -4.93
N GLN A 301 4.44 2.94 -5.49
CA GLN A 301 3.82 2.05 -6.48
C GLN A 301 4.57 2.06 -7.81
N LEU A 302 5.17 3.18 -8.22
CA LEU A 302 6.06 3.26 -9.38
C LEU A 302 7.34 2.43 -9.18
N VAL A 303 7.92 2.44 -7.97
CA VAL A 303 9.05 1.56 -7.63
C VAL A 303 8.62 0.08 -7.58
N ALA A 304 7.42 -0.23 -7.08
CA ALA A 304 6.90 -1.59 -7.12
C ALA A 304 6.71 -2.08 -8.57
N LEU A 305 6.11 -1.24 -9.44
CA LEU A 305 5.95 -1.51 -10.87
C LEU A 305 7.31 -1.71 -11.57
N ALA A 306 8.30 -0.86 -11.31
CA ALA A 306 9.64 -1.01 -11.87
C ALA A 306 10.29 -2.34 -11.44
N VAL A 307 10.12 -2.76 -10.18
CA VAL A 307 10.60 -4.07 -9.71
C VAL A 307 9.86 -5.23 -10.39
N VAL A 308 8.55 -5.13 -10.62
CA VAL A 308 7.78 -6.14 -11.38
C VAL A 308 8.28 -6.24 -12.82
N LEU A 309 8.46 -5.11 -13.52
CA LEU A 309 8.94 -5.08 -14.90
C LEU A 309 10.35 -5.67 -15.02
N ILE A 310 11.27 -5.31 -14.11
CA ILE A 310 12.63 -5.87 -14.08
C ILE A 310 12.61 -7.37 -13.80
N VAL A 311 11.82 -7.84 -12.82
CA VAL A 311 11.67 -9.27 -12.52
C VAL A 311 11.04 -10.02 -13.70
N GLY A 312 10.07 -9.42 -14.39
CA GLY A 312 9.43 -10.00 -15.56
C GLY A 312 10.41 -10.23 -16.71
N VAL A 313 11.15 -9.20 -17.11
CA VAL A 313 12.20 -9.33 -18.15
C VAL A 313 13.25 -10.36 -17.73
N LEU A 314 13.78 -10.28 -16.50
CA LEU A 314 14.81 -11.21 -16.03
C LEU A 314 14.32 -12.67 -15.93
N ALA A 315 13.02 -12.91 -15.66
CA ALA A 315 12.43 -14.23 -15.65
C ALA A 315 12.11 -14.77 -17.05
N GLN A 316 11.85 -13.88 -18.02
CA GLN A 316 11.61 -14.24 -19.42
C GLN A 316 12.93 -14.51 -20.19
N LEU A 317 14.04 -13.84 -19.86
CA LEU A 317 15.35 -14.05 -20.52
C LEU A 317 15.81 -15.52 -20.64
N PRO A 318 15.83 -16.36 -19.58
CA PRO A 318 16.23 -17.76 -19.73
C PRO A 318 15.25 -18.54 -20.62
N THR A 319 13.96 -18.22 -20.51
CA THR A 319 12.88 -18.83 -21.29
C THR A 319 12.98 -18.50 -22.78
N SER A 320 13.27 -17.24 -23.15
CA SER A 320 13.43 -16.84 -24.56
C SER A 320 14.73 -17.36 -25.19
N LEU A 321 15.81 -17.49 -24.40
CA LEU A 321 17.03 -18.17 -24.84
C LEU A 321 16.78 -19.67 -25.11
N ILE A 322 15.98 -20.34 -24.27
CA ILE A 322 15.55 -21.73 -24.49
C ILE A 322 14.64 -21.81 -25.73
N ALA A 323 13.74 -20.84 -25.93
CA ALA A 323 12.89 -20.77 -27.12
C ALA A 323 13.73 -20.79 -28.41
N ALA A 324 14.64 -19.81 -28.55
CA ALA A 324 15.51 -19.68 -29.71
C ALA A 324 16.42 -20.92 -29.91
N ALA A 325 16.96 -21.49 -28.82
CA ALA A 325 17.81 -22.68 -28.90
C ALA A 325 17.08 -23.97 -29.35
N VAL A 326 15.75 -23.98 -29.30
CA VAL A 326 14.90 -25.12 -29.71
C VAL A 326 14.15 -24.82 -31.03
N GLY A 327 14.39 -23.67 -31.66
CA GLY A 327 13.69 -23.25 -32.88
C GLY A 327 12.23 -22.83 -32.62
N VAL A 328 11.92 -22.38 -31.40
CA VAL A 328 10.64 -21.78 -31.05
C VAL A 328 10.76 -20.28 -31.25
N GLU A 329 10.46 -19.84 -32.47
CA GLU A 329 10.46 -18.44 -32.87
C GLU A 329 9.21 -17.72 -32.34
N PRO A 330 9.29 -16.40 -32.06
CA PRO A 330 8.11 -15.61 -31.75
C PRO A 330 7.22 -15.46 -33.01
N PRO A 331 5.89 -15.35 -32.87
CA PRO A 331 5.04 -14.99 -34.01
C PRO A 331 5.48 -13.64 -34.57
N GLU A 332 5.56 -13.55 -35.91
CA GLU A 332 6.13 -12.38 -36.60
C GLU A 332 5.37 -11.07 -36.26
N ASP A 333 4.06 -11.20 -35.98
CA ASP A 333 3.14 -10.10 -35.71
C ASP A 333 2.96 -9.74 -34.22
N ALA A 334 3.88 -10.10 -33.32
CA ALA A 334 3.71 -10.08 -31.83
C ALA A 334 3.41 -8.71 -31.14
N GLY A 335 2.91 -7.71 -31.86
CA GLY A 335 2.30 -6.49 -31.33
C GLY A 335 0.82 -6.63 -30.92
N LEU A 336 0.11 -5.50 -30.87
CA LEU A 336 -1.25 -5.37 -30.29
C LEU A 336 -2.40 -6.01 -31.10
N GLY A 337 -2.11 -6.73 -32.18
CA GLY A 337 -3.10 -7.40 -33.02
C GLY A 337 -2.54 -8.65 -33.72
N GLY A 338 -1.53 -9.29 -33.12
CA GLY A 338 -0.76 -10.34 -33.78
C GLY A 338 -1.53 -11.61 -34.11
N SER A 339 -1.13 -12.26 -35.20
CA SER A 339 -1.77 -13.46 -35.76
C SER A 339 -1.91 -14.60 -34.75
N LEU A 340 -3.14 -15.12 -34.65
CA LEU A 340 -3.59 -15.88 -33.48
C LEU A 340 -3.36 -17.40 -33.56
N ASP A 341 -2.83 -17.95 -34.67
CA ASP A 341 -2.33 -19.34 -34.69
C ASP A 341 -0.92 -19.46 -34.08
N THR A 342 -0.77 -18.88 -32.89
CA THR A 342 0.46 -19.00 -32.11
C THR A 342 0.67 -20.46 -31.71
N SER A 343 1.82 -21.02 -32.09
CA SER A 343 2.17 -22.42 -31.85
C SER A 343 2.10 -22.80 -30.37
N TRP A 344 1.61 -24.01 -30.08
CA TRP A 344 1.69 -24.62 -28.74
C TRP A 344 3.11 -24.61 -28.15
N SER A 345 4.16 -24.74 -28.97
CA SER A 345 5.54 -24.66 -28.47
C SER A 345 5.86 -23.27 -27.90
N TYR A 346 5.43 -22.20 -28.57
CA TYR A 346 5.57 -20.83 -28.08
C TYR A 346 4.71 -20.59 -26.85
N LEU A 347 3.42 -20.97 -26.86
CA LEU A 347 2.50 -20.79 -25.74
C LEU A 347 2.99 -21.50 -24.45
N ILE A 348 3.51 -22.72 -24.56
CA ILE A 348 4.07 -23.46 -23.43
C ILE A 348 5.33 -22.76 -22.90
N VAL A 349 6.22 -22.31 -23.79
CA VAL A 349 7.47 -21.66 -23.41
C VAL A 349 7.21 -20.30 -22.76
N THR A 350 6.41 -19.41 -23.37
CA THR A 350 6.06 -18.11 -22.77
C THR A 350 5.31 -18.27 -21.45
N GLY A 351 4.38 -19.21 -21.35
CA GLY A 351 3.68 -19.52 -20.10
C GLY A 351 4.61 -19.99 -18.97
N ILE A 352 5.66 -20.77 -19.27
CA ILE A 352 6.71 -21.09 -18.27
C ILE A 352 7.40 -19.80 -17.78
N GLY A 353 7.69 -18.85 -18.68
CA GLY A 353 8.20 -17.53 -18.33
C GLY A 353 7.22 -16.70 -17.47
N GLY A 354 5.93 -16.71 -17.80
CA GLY A 354 4.87 -16.03 -17.06
C GLY A 354 4.67 -16.59 -15.64
N VAL A 355 4.65 -17.91 -15.49
CA VAL A 355 4.61 -18.57 -14.17
C VAL A 355 5.85 -18.24 -13.34
N LEU A 356 7.06 -18.31 -13.92
CA LEU A 356 8.30 -17.98 -13.20
C LEU A 356 8.35 -16.51 -12.76
N SER A 357 7.99 -15.59 -13.67
CA SER A 357 7.85 -14.15 -13.40
C SER A 357 6.87 -13.89 -12.24
N SER A 358 5.63 -14.35 -12.39
CA SER A 358 4.55 -14.16 -11.43
C SER A 358 4.89 -14.75 -10.05
N THR A 359 5.49 -15.94 -10.01
CA THR A 359 5.92 -16.60 -8.77
C THR A 359 6.82 -15.71 -7.91
N VAL A 360 7.69 -14.91 -8.53
CA VAL A 360 8.66 -14.02 -7.86
C VAL A 360 8.11 -12.59 -7.68
N ALA A 361 7.43 -12.04 -8.68
CA ALA A 361 6.96 -10.64 -8.69
C ALA A 361 5.78 -10.37 -7.75
N LEU A 362 4.83 -11.31 -7.66
CA LEU A 362 3.61 -11.16 -6.86
C LEU A 362 3.89 -11.07 -5.34
N PRO A 363 4.76 -11.91 -4.74
CA PRO A 363 5.22 -11.75 -3.36
C PRO A 363 5.74 -10.35 -3.02
N ILE A 364 6.53 -9.76 -3.93
CA ILE A 364 7.19 -8.48 -3.70
C ILE A 364 6.17 -7.36 -3.74
N THR A 365 5.28 -7.36 -4.73
CA THR A 365 4.24 -6.33 -4.94
C THR A 365 3.22 -6.30 -3.80
N ALA A 366 2.72 -7.47 -3.39
CA ALA A 366 1.82 -7.59 -2.24
C ALA A 366 2.53 -7.22 -0.93
N GLY A 367 3.82 -7.57 -0.80
CA GLY A 367 4.70 -7.13 0.28
C GLY A 367 4.81 -5.62 0.38
N ILE A 368 5.21 -4.94 -0.70
CA ILE A 368 5.37 -3.48 -0.74
C ILE A 368 4.03 -2.79 -0.44
N THR A 369 2.92 -3.23 -1.06
CA THR A 369 1.60 -2.60 -0.85
C THR A 369 1.07 -2.81 0.57
N THR A 370 1.27 -4.00 1.17
CA THR A 370 0.85 -4.27 2.55
C THR A 370 1.75 -3.53 3.57
N LEU A 371 3.06 -3.41 3.31
CA LEU A 371 3.96 -2.62 4.15
C LEU A 371 3.71 -1.11 4.01
N LEU A 372 3.36 -0.61 2.83
CA LEU A 372 2.96 0.77 2.59
C LEU A 372 1.66 1.11 3.34
N TYR A 373 0.69 0.19 3.36
CA TYR A 373 -0.50 0.31 4.19
C TYR A 373 -0.15 0.46 5.68
N LEU A 374 0.72 -0.40 6.21
CA LEU A 374 1.16 -0.33 7.61
C LEU A 374 1.94 0.97 7.91
N ASP A 375 2.81 1.41 7.01
CA ASP A 375 3.51 2.70 7.11
C ASP A 375 2.55 3.90 7.15
N GLN A 376 1.54 3.94 6.27
CA GLN A 376 0.54 5.01 6.28
C GLN A 376 -0.33 4.97 7.54
N ARG A 377 -0.61 3.77 8.06
CA ARG A 377 -1.31 3.60 9.34
C ARG A 377 -0.47 4.14 10.51
N ILE A 378 0.81 3.76 10.60
CA ILE A 378 1.74 4.26 11.63
C ILE A 378 1.80 5.80 11.58
N ARG A 379 2.00 6.38 10.39
CA ARG A 379 2.12 7.84 10.18
C ARG A 379 0.86 8.64 10.50
N ARG A 380 -0.35 8.06 10.37
CA ARG A 380 -1.62 8.80 10.54
C ARG A 380 -2.38 8.48 11.83
N GLU A 381 -2.13 7.34 12.45
CA GLU A 381 -2.79 6.92 13.71
C GLU A 381 -1.86 6.97 14.92
N SER A 382 -0.59 7.34 14.75
CA SER A 382 0.38 7.48 15.85
C SER A 382 0.50 6.19 16.71
N LEU A 383 0.49 5.03 16.04
CA LEU A 383 0.79 3.73 16.65
C LEU A 383 2.12 3.73 17.42
N ASP A 384 3.06 4.60 17.04
CA ASP A 384 4.30 4.87 17.77
C ASP A 384 4.06 5.23 19.26
N LEU A 385 2.95 5.88 19.62
CA LEU A 385 2.59 6.22 21.00
C LEU A 385 2.06 5.03 21.79
N GLU A 386 1.20 4.20 21.17
CA GLU A 386 0.72 2.95 21.79
C GLU A 386 1.86 1.94 21.94
N LEU A 387 2.77 1.89 20.97
CA LEU A 387 3.97 1.04 21.00
C LEU A 387 5.02 1.56 21.98
N ALA A 388 5.22 2.87 22.12
CA ALA A 388 6.10 3.44 23.16
C ALA A 388 5.56 3.15 24.57
N ARG A 389 4.23 3.20 24.75
CA ARG A 389 3.56 2.81 26.00
C ARG A 389 3.69 1.31 26.27
N ALA A 390 3.48 0.46 25.26
CA ALA A 390 3.64 -0.99 25.37
C ALA A 390 5.12 -1.44 25.54
N ALA A 391 6.08 -0.62 25.11
CA ALA A 391 7.52 -0.84 25.29
C ALA A 391 8.09 -0.20 26.57
N GLY A 392 7.26 0.40 27.42
CA GLY A 392 7.67 0.93 28.72
C GLY A 392 8.58 2.16 28.67
N VAL A 393 8.47 3.01 27.63
CA VAL A 393 9.30 4.22 27.50
C VAL A 393 8.92 5.23 28.60
N PRO A 394 9.88 5.72 29.42
CA PRO A 394 9.59 6.71 30.47
C PRO A 394 8.95 7.98 29.92
N GLY A 395 7.89 8.46 30.60
CA GLY A 395 7.09 9.61 30.19
C GLY A 395 5.82 9.29 29.37
N TYR A 396 5.49 8.01 29.15
CA TYR A 396 4.20 7.61 28.54
C TYR A 396 3.42 6.53 29.33
N GLY A 397 3.93 6.10 30.47
CA GLY A 397 3.28 5.15 31.39
C GLY A 397 2.85 5.82 32.70
N GLU A 398 1.58 5.62 33.05
CA GLU A 398 0.99 5.78 34.40
C GLU A 398 1.21 7.11 35.15
N ASP A 399 0.92 8.25 34.51
CA ASP A 399 0.41 9.44 35.23
C ASP A 399 -1.04 9.22 35.72
N GLY A 400 -1.23 8.19 36.55
CA GLY A 400 -2.43 8.07 37.38
C GLY A 400 -2.35 9.11 38.52
N PRO A 401 -3.47 9.74 38.92
CA PRO A 401 -3.43 10.77 39.95
C PRO A 401 -2.89 10.21 41.27
N ALA A 402 -1.69 10.65 41.65
CA ALA A 402 -0.96 10.10 42.78
C ALA A 402 -1.73 10.31 44.10
N THR A 403 -2.22 9.23 44.69
CA THR A 403 -2.89 9.24 46.00
C THR A 403 -1.92 9.79 47.05
N PRO A 404 -2.25 10.88 47.75
CA PRO A 404 -1.34 11.45 48.75
C PRO A 404 -1.14 10.47 49.91
N PRO A 405 0.08 10.37 50.47
CA PRO A 405 0.36 9.39 51.52
C PRO A 405 -0.40 9.74 52.80
N THR A 406 -1.15 8.76 53.32
CA THR A 406 -1.79 8.86 54.63
C THR A 406 -0.74 9.01 55.73
N ARG A 407 -0.77 10.15 56.44
CA ARG A 407 -0.13 10.23 57.75
C ARG A 407 -0.89 9.35 58.75
N ARG A 408 -0.15 8.90 59.77
CA ARG A 408 -0.65 8.13 60.92
C ARG A 408 -1.65 8.94 61.73
#